data_AF-A0A7Y4U6C4-F1
#
_entry.id   AF-A0A7Y4U6C4-F1
#
_cell.length_a   1.000
_cell.length_b   1.000
_cell.length_c   1.000
_cell.angle_alpha   90.00
_cell.angle_beta   90.00
_cell.angle_gamma   90.00
#
_symmetry.space_group_name_H-M   'P 1'
#
loop_
_entity.id
_entity.type
_entity.pdbx_description
1 polymer ?
#
loop_
_entity_poly.entity_id
_entity_poly.type
_entity_poly.pdbx_seq_one_letter_code
_entity_poly.pdbx_strand_id
1 'polypeptide(L)'
;MMHLSTTTSCRWYGALLVSLCLFGGAPAATTWAQTEKPVTKADLEQVANESNVEITTIGRKSGKPHTKPIWFVYDQGHLYLQAGREGKTDWYQNLKKDPQLTLKIATLTFTGKAQFIDEAKETERIHNLFKQKYLAARVAGAVGSSIGHGRAVEVVLPVQ
;
A
#
# COMPACT_ATOMS: atom_id res chain seq x y z
N MET A 1 6.16 30.11 -57.19
CA MET A 1 5.11 29.26 -56.60
C MET A 1 5.21 29.36 -55.09
N MET A 2 4.31 30.15 -54.50
CA MET A 2 4.15 30.40 -53.06
C MET A 2 3.50 29.16 -52.42
N HIS A 3 4.10 28.54 -51.42
CA HIS A 3 3.99 28.79 -49.97
C HIS A 3 2.59 28.63 -49.35
N LEU A 4 2.57 27.71 -48.38
CA LEU A 4 1.53 27.40 -47.40
C LEU A 4 1.08 28.62 -46.58
N SER A 5 -0.10 28.53 -45.95
CA SER A 5 -0.25 28.47 -44.48
C SER A 5 -1.53 29.14 -43.95
N THR A 6 -2.39 28.31 -43.35
CA THR A 6 -3.10 28.44 -42.05
C THR A 6 -3.89 29.70 -41.62
N THR A 7 -5.12 29.39 -41.17
CA THR A 7 -5.81 29.77 -39.91
C THR A 7 -6.35 31.19 -39.74
N THR A 8 -7.65 31.23 -39.42
CA THR A 8 -8.51 32.41 -39.33
C THR A 8 -8.92 32.68 -37.87
N SER A 9 -8.76 33.96 -37.48
CA SER A 9 -9.64 34.77 -36.60
C SER A 9 -9.63 34.51 -35.08
N CYS A 10 -9.83 35.48 -34.18
CA CYS A 10 -9.71 36.95 -34.07
C CYS A 10 -10.19 37.24 -32.62
N ARG A 11 -9.35 37.69 -31.68
CA ARG A 11 -9.21 39.08 -31.14
C ARG A 11 -10.40 39.63 -30.31
N TRP A 12 -10.32 39.64 -28.97
CA TRP A 12 -9.97 40.73 -27.99
C TRP A 12 -11.13 41.55 -27.39
N TYR A 13 -11.18 41.67 -26.05
CA TYR A 13 -11.57 42.81 -25.17
C TYR A 13 -11.12 42.36 -23.74
N GLY A 14 -10.43 43.09 -22.86
CA GLY A 14 -10.23 44.52 -22.64
C GLY A 14 -10.83 44.89 -21.27
N ALA A 15 -10.02 45.00 -20.21
CA ALA A 15 -10.13 45.95 -19.07
C ALA A 15 -9.40 45.46 -17.80
N LEU A 16 -8.47 46.29 -17.31
CA LEU A 16 -7.94 46.27 -15.95
C LEU A 16 -8.98 46.80 -14.96
N LEU A 17 -9.15 46.13 -13.82
CA LEU A 17 -9.46 46.78 -12.54
C LEU A 17 -8.70 46.07 -11.41
N VAL A 18 -7.80 46.81 -10.78
CA VAL A 18 -7.19 46.47 -9.50
C VAL A 18 -8.26 46.69 -8.44
N SER A 19 -8.61 45.66 -7.68
CA SER A 19 -9.33 45.81 -6.42
C SER A 19 -8.57 45.04 -5.35
N LEU A 20 -7.95 45.82 -4.46
CA LEU A 20 -7.35 45.38 -3.23
C LEU A 20 -8.48 45.02 -2.26
N CYS A 21 -8.87 43.74 -2.22
CA CYS A 21 -9.70 43.21 -1.13
C CYS A 21 -8.79 42.57 -0.09
N LEU A 22 -8.58 43.28 1.02
CA LEU A 22 -8.15 42.68 2.27
C LEU A 22 -9.31 41.86 2.82
N PHE A 23 -9.29 40.55 2.60
CA PHE A 23 -10.07 39.59 3.37
C PHE A 23 -9.10 38.56 3.95
N GLY A 24 -8.92 38.62 5.27
CA GLY A 24 -8.42 37.50 6.04
C GLY A 24 -9.49 36.40 6.10
N GLY A 25 -9.05 35.13 6.09
CA GLY A 25 -9.95 34.00 6.33
C GLY A 25 -9.47 32.68 5.75
N ALA A 26 -8.71 31.94 6.57
CA ALA A 26 -8.40 30.51 6.53
C ALA A 26 -7.62 29.93 5.32
N PRO A 27 -6.63 29.04 5.57
CA PRO A 27 -6.14 28.17 4.53
C PRO A 27 -7.30 27.26 4.13
N ALA A 28 -7.79 27.41 2.91
CA ALA A 28 -8.57 26.36 2.28
C ALA A 28 -7.66 25.13 2.31
N ALA A 29 -7.94 24.21 3.25
CA ALA A 29 -7.39 22.89 3.21
C ALA A 29 -7.83 22.34 1.85
N THR A 30 -6.90 22.34 0.90
CA THR A 30 -7.07 21.63 -0.34
C THR A 30 -7.04 20.15 0.02
N THR A 31 -8.16 19.64 0.53
CA THR A 31 -8.45 18.22 0.45
C THR A 31 -8.70 17.97 -1.03
N TRP A 32 -7.60 17.75 -1.76
CA TRP A 32 -7.67 16.92 -2.94
C TRP A 32 -8.20 15.58 -2.43
N ALA A 33 -9.50 15.36 -2.55
CA ALA A 33 -10.05 14.04 -2.50
C ALA A 33 -9.45 13.33 -3.72
N GLN A 34 -8.27 12.73 -3.52
CA GLN A 34 -7.77 11.74 -4.47
C GLN A 34 -8.84 10.65 -4.47
N THR A 35 -9.59 10.55 -5.55
CA THR A 35 -10.36 9.34 -5.85
C THR A 35 -9.34 8.22 -5.93
N GLU A 36 -9.15 7.49 -4.83
CA GLU A 36 -8.32 6.31 -4.76
C GLU A 36 -8.95 5.28 -5.68
N LYS A 37 -8.40 5.16 -6.90
CA LYS A 37 -8.76 4.07 -7.81
C LYS A 37 -8.62 2.74 -7.04
N PRO A 38 -9.59 1.80 -7.13
CA PRO A 38 -9.42 0.46 -6.60
C PRO A 38 -8.06 -0.10 -6.97
N VAL A 39 -7.31 -0.57 -5.97
CA VAL A 39 -6.13 -1.39 -6.25
C VAL A 39 -6.58 -2.70 -6.86
N THR A 40 -5.95 -3.05 -7.96
CA THR A 40 -6.20 -4.30 -8.70
C THR A 40 -5.04 -5.27 -8.50
N LYS A 41 -5.26 -6.54 -8.88
CA LYS A 41 -4.19 -7.55 -8.92
C LYS A 41 -3.03 -7.14 -9.83
N ALA A 42 -3.33 -6.46 -10.95
CA ALA A 42 -2.30 -5.96 -11.86
C ALA A 42 -1.43 -4.88 -11.20
N ASP A 43 -2.02 -4.00 -10.39
CA ASP A 43 -1.25 -3.00 -9.64
C ASP A 43 -0.35 -3.68 -8.58
N LEU A 44 -0.84 -4.73 -7.90
CA LEU A 44 -0.03 -5.53 -6.96
C LEU A 44 1.11 -6.30 -7.64
N GLU A 45 0.88 -6.81 -8.84
CA GLU A 45 1.89 -7.53 -9.63
C GLU A 45 3.07 -6.63 -10.00
N GLN A 46 2.81 -5.35 -10.32
CA GLN A 46 3.86 -4.37 -10.62
C GLN A 46 4.82 -4.13 -9.45
N VAL A 47 4.33 -4.27 -8.21
CA VAL A 47 5.12 -4.06 -6.99
C VAL A 47 5.54 -5.37 -6.32
N ALA A 48 5.29 -6.54 -6.94
CA ALA A 48 5.54 -7.85 -6.35
C ALA A 48 7.01 -8.09 -5.94
N ASN A 49 7.94 -7.47 -6.68
CA ASN A 49 9.38 -7.57 -6.45
C ASN A 49 9.90 -6.62 -5.37
N GLU A 50 9.06 -5.74 -4.82
CA GLU A 50 9.47 -4.88 -3.72
C GLU A 50 9.85 -5.71 -2.49
N SER A 51 10.85 -5.22 -1.75
CA SER A 51 11.43 -5.98 -0.65
C SER A 51 10.56 -5.99 0.61
N ASN A 52 9.84 -4.90 0.86
CA ASN A 52 9.02 -4.72 2.05
C ASN A 52 7.75 -3.92 1.75
N VAL A 53 6.83 -3.98 2.71
CA VAL A 53 5.58 -3.21 2.76
C VAL A 53 5.49 -2.50 4.10
N GLU A 54 5.03 -1.27 4.11
CA GLU A 54 4.61 -0.60 5.35
C GLU A 54 3.18 -1.05 5.69
N ILE A 55 3.01 -1.72 6.82
CA ILE A 55 1.69 -2.08 7.36
C ILE A 55 1.28 -1.10 8.45
N THR A 56 0.07 -0.56 8.34
CA THR A 56 -0.59 0.22 9.38
C THR A 56 -1.77 -0.57 9.96
N THR A 57 -1.79 -0.72 11.29
CA THR A 57 -2.87 -1.38 12.05
C THR A 57 -3.33 -0.49 13.21
N ILE A 58 -4.55 -0.71 13.73
CA ILE A 58 -5.01 -0.02 14.93
C ILE A 58 -4.58 -0.78 16.19
N GLY A 59 -3.92 -0.08 17.11
CA GLY A 59 -3.40 -0.66 18.34
C GLY A 59 -4.51 -1.17 19.25
N ARG A 60 -4.57 -2.49 19.49
CA ARG A 60 -5.63 -3.13 20.29
C ARG A 60 -5.81 -2.60 21.72
N LYS A 61 -4.77 -1.98 22.28
CA LYS A 61 -4.77 -1.37 23.63
C LYS A 61 -4.89 0.16 23.58
N SER A 62 -4.31 0.80 22.57
CA SER A 62 -4.17 2.25 22.51
C SER A 62 -5.20 2.94 21.62
N GLY A 63 -5.86 2.22 20.71
CA GLY A 63 -6.74 2.78 19.66
C GLY A 63 -6.00 3.63 18.61
N LYS A 64 -4.67 3.75 18.69
CA LYS A 64 -3.85 4.58 17.79
C LYS A 64 -3.31 3.77 16.61
N PRO A 65 -3.11 4.38 15.43
CA PRO A 65 -2.40 3.73 14.32
C PRO A 65 -0.97 3.34 14.69
N HIS A 66 -0.54 2.15 14.27
CA HIS A 66 0.82 1.65 14.37
C HIS A 66 1.32 1.23 13.00
N THR A 67 2.37 1.89 12.52
CA THR A 67 3.01 1.60 11.22
C THR A 67 4.37 0.95 11.42
N LYS A 68 4.63 -0.14 10.69
CA LYS A 68 5.93 -0.81 10.66
C LYS A 68 6.23 -1.37 9.26
N PRO A 69 7.50 -1.39 8.83
CA PRO A 69 7.89 -2.14 7.64
C PRO A 69 7.92 -3.64 7.96
N ILE A 70 7.38 -4.46 7.07
CA ILE A 70 7.39 -5.93 7.14
C ILE A 70 7.68 -6.53 5.75
N TRP A 71 8.01 -7.81 5.73
CA TRP A 71 8.21 -8.55 4.48
C TRP A 71 6.90 -9.15 3.96
N PHE A 72 6.80 -9.30 2.64
CA PHE A 72 5.61 -9.82 1.97
C PHE A 72 5.97 -10.66 0.75
N VAL A 73 5.06 -11.54 0.35
CA VAL A 73 5.12 -12.22 -0.95
C VAL A 73 3.81 -11.97 -1.69
N TYR A 74 3.90 -11.80 -3.01
CA TYR A 74 2.75 -11.79 -3.90
C TYR A 74 2.85 -13.02 -4.78
N ASP A 75 1.78 -13.80 -4.84
CA ASP A 75 1.74 -15.04 -5.60
C ASP A 75 0.30 -15.31 -6.08
N GLN A 76 0.16 -15.65 -7.36
CA GLN A 76 -1.12 -16.03 -7.98
C GLN A 76 -2.28 -15.04 -7.76
N GLY A 77 -2.00 -13.74 -7.61
CA GLY A 77 -3.04 -12.75 -7.35
C GLY A 77 -3.35 -12.49 -5.87
N HIS A 78 -2.58 -13.09 -4.97
CA HIS A 78 -2.76 -13.00 -3.53
C HIS A 78 -1.53 -12.39 -2.87
N LEU A 79 -1.76 -11.54 -1.87
CA LEU A 79 -0.72 -10.87 -1.11
C LEU A 79 -0.65 -11.49 0.29
N TYR A 80 0.50 -12.05 0.63
CA TYR A 80 0.71 -12.71 1.92
C TYR A 80 1.73 -11.98 2.78
N LEU A 81 1.40 -11.84 4.06
CA LEU A 81 2.23 -11.28 5.10
C LEU A 81 2.63 -12.39 6.07
N GLN A 82 3.82 -12.28 6.65
CA GLN A 82 4.29 -13.24 7.64
C GLN A 82 4.65 -12.55 8.94
N ALA A 83 3.98 -12.93 10.02
CA ALA A 83 4.35 -12.53 11.36
C ALA A 83 5.59 -13.30 11.84
N GLY A 84 6.29 -12.77 12.83
CA GLY A 84 7.33 -13.54 13.53
C GLY A 84 6.79 -14.86 14.10
N ARG A 85 7.70 -15.72 14.58
CA ARG A 85 7.33 -17.00 15.21
C ARG A 85 6.22 -16.78 16.25
N GLU A 86 5.24 -17.70 16.26
CA GLU A 86 4.09 -17.70 17.17
C GLU A 86 3.12 -16.50 17.02
N GLY A 87 3.30 -15.62 16.03
CA GLY A 87 2.41 -14.47 15.82
C GLY A 87 2.48 -13.44 16.94
N LYS A 88 3.61 -13.31 17.65
CA LYS A 88 3.75 -12.39 18.79
C LYS A 88 3.94 -10.91 18.41
N THR A 89 4.10 -10.61 17.12
CA THR A 89 4.26 -9.23 16.63
C THR A 89 3.01 -8.40 16.89
N ASP A 90 3.18 -7.13 17.28
CA ASP A 90 2.05 -6.27 17.63
C ASP A 90 1.05 -6.09 16.49
N TRP A 91 1.51 -5.92 15.25
CA TRP A 91 0.61 -5.79 14.10
C TRP A 91 -0.30 -7.02 13.95
N TYR A 92 0.24 -8.24 14.11
CA TYR A 92 -0.54 -9.48 14.02
C TYR A 92 -1.58 -9.58 15.15
N GLN A 93 -1.18 -9.20 16.38
CA GLN A 93 -2.10 -9.20 17.52
C GLN A 93 -3.16 -8.10 17.42
N ASN A 94 -2.83 -6.97 16.78
CA ASN A 94 -3.79 -5.92 16.46
C ASN A 94 -4.82 -6.44 15.45
N LEU A 95 -4.38 -7.12 14.38
CA LEU A 95 -5.27 -7.70 13.37
C LEU A 95 -6.27 -8.72 13.92
N LYS A 96 -5.89 -9.47 14.96
CA LYS A 96 -6.83 -10.38 15.63
C LYS A 96 -8.01 -9.65 16.28
N LYS A 97 -7.84 -8.38 16.64
CA LYS A 97 -8.89 -7.56 17.27
C LYS A 97 -9.66 -6.73 16.24
N ASP A 98 -8.96 -6.18 15.27
CA ASP A 98 -9.53 -5.46 14.12
C ASP A 98 -8.78 -5.89 12.86
N PRO A 99 -9.40 -6.69 11.97
CA PRO A 99 -8.72 -7.25 10.81
C PRO A 99 -8.44 -6.21 9.71
N GLN A 100 -8.83 -4.94 9.88
CA GLN A 100 -8.53 -3.90 8.91
C GLN A 100 -7.08 -3.44 8.99
N LEU A 101 -6.48 -3.21 7.82
CA LEU A 101 -5.15 -2.65 7.69
C LEU A 101 -5.02 -1.75 6.45
N THR A 102 -4.02 -0.88 6.50
CA THR A 102 -3.53 -0.14 5.34
C THR A 102 -2.14 -0.65 5.00
N LEU A 103 -1.88 -0.86 3.71
CA LEU A 103 -0.57 -1.21 3.18
C LEU A 103 -0.06 -0.11 2.29
N LYS A 104 1.26 0.10 2.33
CA LYS A 104 1.97 0.90 1.35
C LYS A 104 3.19 0.14 0.83
N ILE A 105 3.21 -0.08 -0.48
CA ILE A 105 4.28 -0.76 -1.22
C ILE A 105 4.76 0.20 -2.32
N ALA A 106 6.02 0.65 -2.25
CA ALA A 106 6.51 1.72 -3.09
C ALA A 106 5.58 2.96 -3.06
N THR A 107 4.93 3.28 -4.18
CA THR A 107 3.95 4.39 -4.30
C THR A 107 2.49 3.93 -4.13
N LEU A 108 2.24 2.62 -4.11
CA LEU A 108 0.91 2.03 -4.03
C LEU A 108 0.45 1.99 -2.57
N THR A 109 -0.66 2.66 -2.26
CA THR A 109 -1.30 2.64 -0.92
C THR A 109 -2.72 2.14 -1.03
N PHE A 110 -3.13 1.21 -0.15
CA PHE A 110 -4.48 0.64 -0.18
C PHE A 110 -4.89 0.04 1.17
N THR A 111 -6.19 -0.13 1.35
CA THR A 111 -6.76 -0.82 2.51
C THR A 111 -7.11 -2.27 2.17
N GLY A 112 -7.02 -3.13 3.17
CA GLY A 112 -7.35 -4.55 3.05
C GLY A 112 -7.84 -5.13 4.37
N LYS A 113 -8.32 -6.38 4.31
CA LYS A 113 -8.69 -7.17 5.48
C LYS A 113 -7.76 -8.37 5.63
N ALA A 114 -7.36 -8.65 6.85
CA ALA A 114 -6.57 -9.82 7.20
C ALA A 114 -7.43 -11.08 7.20
N GLN A 115 -7.03 -12.07 6.40
CA GLN A 115 -7.51 -13.44 6.48
C GLN A 115 -6.39 -14.31 7.03
N PHE A 116 -6.62 -14.90 8.21
CA PHE A 116 -5.63 -15.72 8.89
C PHE A 116 -5.56 -17.11 8.26
N ILE A 117 -4.33 -17.58 8.01
CA ILE A 117 -4.09 -18.89 7.41
C ILE A 117 -3.61 -19.85 8.50
N ASP A 118 -4.39 -20.89 8.77
CA ASP A 118 -4.08 -21.93 9.76
C ASP A 118 -3.96 -23.34 9.14
N GLU A 119 -4.33 -23.53 7.87
CA GLU A 119 -4.16 -24.81 7.18
C GLU A 119 -2.66 -25.12 6.99
N ALA A 120 -2.22 -26.30 7.45
CA ALA A 120 -0.81 -26.66 7.47
C ALA A 120 -0.18 -26.68 6.07
N LYS A 121 -0.88 -27.23 5.08
CA LYS A 121 -0.39 -27.33 3.70
C LYS A 121 -0.21 -25.95 3.07
N GLU A 122 -1.20 -25.06 3.25
CA GLU A 122 -1.11 -23.71 2.71
C GLU A 122 -0.05 -22.87 3.44
N THR A 123 0.05 -23.04 4.76
CA THR A 123 1.11 -22.42 5.55
C THR A 123 2.50 -22.83 5.05
N GLU A 124 2.73 -24.11 4.79
CA GLU A 124 3.99 -24.62 4.25
C GLU A 124 4.29 -24.04 2.85
N ARG A 125 3.28 -23.96 1.98
CA ARG A 125 3.41 -23.36 0.64
C ARG A 125 3.85 -21.90 0.75
N ILE A 126 3.18 -21.10 1.58
CA ILE A 126 3.53 -19.69 1.83
C ILE A 126 4.94 -19.58 2.43
N HIS A 127 5.31 -20.47 3.36
CA HIS A 127 6.66 -20.49 3.92
C HIS A 127 7.73 -20.70 2.85
N ASN A 128 7.46 -21.57 1.88
CA ASN A 128 8.37 -21.80 0.75
C ASN A 128 8.46 -20.57 -0.17
N LEU A 129 7.36 -19.86 -0.43
CA LEU A 129 7.40 -18.58 -1.16
C LEU A 129 8.32 -17.56 -0.47
N PHE A 130 8.18 -17.39 0.86
CA PHE A 130 9.03 -16.47 1.63
C PHE A 130 10.50 -16.90 1.60
N LYS A 131 10.79 -18.20 1.75
CA LYS A 131 12.17 -18.71 1.67
C LYS A 131 12.78 -18.44 0.30
N GLN A 132 12.02 -18.66 -0.78
CA GLN A 132 12.47 -18.42 -2.15
C GLN A 132 12.73 -16.94 -2.41
N LYS A 133 11.77 -16.06 -2.12
CA LYS A 133 11.91 -14.61 -2.35
C LYS A 133 13.09 -13.99 -1.59
N TYR A 134 13.32 -14.42 -0.35
CA TYR A 134 14.30 -13.78 0.55
C TYR A 134 15.56 -14.61 0.79
N LEU A 135 15.84 -15.64 -0.02
CA LEU A 135 17.00 -16.53 0.17
C LEU A 135 18.32 -15.74 0.18
N ALA A 136 18.56 -14.89 -0.82
CA ALA A 136 19.79 -14.11 -0.93
C ALA A 136 19.98 -13.18 0.27
N ALA A 137 18.93 -12.48 0.68
CA ALA A 137 18.94 -11.61 1.85
C ALA A 137 19.23 -12.39 3.14
N ARG A 138 18.74 -13.62 3.25
CA ARG A 138 19.01 -14.51 4.39
C ARG A 138 20.47 -14.97 4.42
N VAL A 139 21.02 -15.37 3.27
CA VAL A 139 22.44 -15.76 3.15
C VAL A 139 23.36 -14.59 3.49
N ALA A 140 22.96 -13.36 3.13
CA ALA A 140 23.67 -12.14 3.47
C ALA A 140 23.48 -11.68 4.94
N GLY A 141 22.64 -12.34 5.73
CA GLY A 141 22.34 -11.95 7.11
C GLY A 141 21.45 -10.71 7.27
N ALA A 142 20.81 -10.25 6.18
CA ALA A 142 19.97 -9.04 6.16
C ALA A 142 18.53 -9.28 6.63
N VAL A 143 18.11 -10.54 6.80
CA VAL A 143 16.78 -10.91 7.32
C VAL A 143 16.88 -11.97 8.40
N GLY A 144 15.93 -11.96 9.33
CA GLY A 144 15.92 -12.83 10.51
C GLY A 144 15.65 -14.31 10.20
N SER A 145 16.06 -15.19 11.12
CA SER A 145 15.88 -16.64 11.01
C SER A 145 14.41 -17.10 11.00
N SER A 146 13.47 -16.21 11.35
CA SER A 146 12.03 -16.48 11.35
C SER A 146 11.38 -16.48 9.97
N ILE A 147 12.07 -15.99 8.93
CA ILE A 147 11.57 -16.04 7.54
C ILE A 147 11.22 -17.49 7.17
N GLY A 148 9.99 -17.70 6.71
CA GLY A 148 9.44 -18.99 6.31
C GLY A 148 9.03 -19.90 7.46
N HIS A 149 8.74 -19.37 8.65
CA HIS A 149 8.33 -20.16 9.83
C HIS A 149 7.24 -19.47 10.68
N GLY A 150 6.69 -18.36 10.18
CA GLY A 150 5.78 -17.49 10.91
C GLY A 150 4.30 -17.79 10.69
N ARG A 151 3.42 -17.14 11.45
CA ARG A 151 1.98 -17.13 11.13
C ARG A 151 1.76 -16.34 9.84
N ALA A 152 0.95 -16.90 8.94
CA ALA A 152 0.66 -16.29 7.65
C ALA A 152 -0.71 -15.58 7.68
N VAL A 153 -0.78 -14.47 6.97
CA VAL A 153 -2.00 -13.69 6.75
C VAL A 153 -2.09 -13.39 5.27
N GLU A 154 -3.22 -13.69 4.66
CA GLU A 154 -3.59 -13.17 3.35
C GLU A 154 -4.26 -11.80 3.51
N VAL A 155 -3.95 -10.89 2.60
CA VAL A 155 -4.59 -9.57 2.53
C VAL A 155 -5.68 -9.64 1.47
N VAL A 156 -6.93 -9.64 1.93
CA VAL A 156 -8.11 -9.62 1.08
C VAL A 156 -8.45 -8.17 0.76
N LEU A 157 -8.41 -7.83 -0.53
CA LEU A 157 -8.87 -6.53 -1.00
C LEU A 157 -10.39 -6.42 -0.78
N PRO A 158 -10.90 -5.26 -0.32
CA PRO A 158 -12.34 -5.07 -0.21
C PRO A 158 -12.98 -5.27 -1.60
N VAL A 159 -14.01 -6.10 -1.66
CA VAL A 159 -14.84 -6.26 -2.85
C VAL A 159 -15.50 -4.90 -3.09
N GLN A 160 -15.24 -4.29 -4.25
CA GLN A 160 -15.87 -3.05 -4.68
C GLN A 160 -17.01 -3.36 -5.64
#